data_AF-A0A915K5L1-F1
#
_entry.id   AF-A0A915K5L1-F1
#
_cell.length_a   1.000
_cell.length_b   1.000
_cell.length_c   1.000
_cell.angle_alpha   90.00
_cell.angle_beta   90.00
_cell.angle_gamma   90.00
#
_symmetry.space_group_name_H-M   'P 1'
#
loop_
_entity.id
_entity.type
_entity.pdbx_description
1 polymer ?
#
loop_
_entity_poly.entity_id
_entity_poly.type
_entity_poly.pdbx_seq_one_letter_code
_entity_poly.pdbx_strand_id
1 'polypeptide(L)'
;MDDCFILSIAQEEESKSARVIRKVSQVLNRFLKGLEALQVAGRETAAWKRVDLGEIKKLMEDLIAYFAQPSEDIEFEEQQIRLKALRNRQDLFQEEGVLNMILDTIDQFSLMESTPDFSAMIGEEALMAWDEISTYLYLLLAAMIKGNHSNCAQFASVQRLDWLFSRLANPQSAEEISRKASKMIVFHS
;
A
#
# COMPACT_ATOMS: atom_id res chain seq x y z
N MET A 1 28.59 -31.62 -18.35
CA MET A 1 29.22 -30.57 -17.53
C MET A 1 28.86 -29.27 -18.20
N ASP A 2 27.69 -28.73 -17.85
CA ASP A 2 27.07 -27.59 -18.54
C ASP A 2 26.53 -26.58 -17.51
N ASP A 3 27.18 -26.50 -16.36
CA ASP A 3 26.85 -25.54 -15.31
C ASP A 3 27.64 -24.25 -15.55
N CYS A 4 27.34 -23.57 -16.66
CA CYS A 4 27.85 -22.22 -16.90
C CYS A 4 26.99 -21.23 -16.09
N PHE A 5 27.24 -21.16 -14.78
CA PHE A 5 26.65 -20.11 -13.92
C PHE A 5 27.30 -18.76 -14.25
N ILE A 6 26.64 -17.97 -15.10
CA ILE A 6 26.95 -16.56 -15.24
C ILE A 6 26.40 -15.86 -13.99
N LEU A 7 27.30 -15.44 -13.10
CA LEU A 7 26.97 -14.53 -12.00
C LEU A 7 26.65 -13.15 -12.61
N SER A 8 25.39 -12.93 -12.94
CA SER A 8 24.87 -11.61 -13.27
C SER A 8 24.65 -10.84 -11.96
N ILE A 9 25.42 -9.79 -11.73
CA ILE A 9 25.18 -8.88 -10.61
C ILE A 9 23.87 -8.14 -10.93
N ALA A 10 22.82 -8.42 -10.15
CA ALA A 10 21.55 -7.70 -10.21
C ALA A 10 21.81 -6.18 -10.17
N GLN A 11 21.12 -5.42 -11.02
CA GLN A 11 21.35 -3.97 -11.16
C GLN A 11 21.23 -3.28 -9.79
N GLU A 12 22.00 -2.22 -9.53
CA GLU A 12 22.01 -1.52 -8.24
C GLU A 12 20.60 -1.10 -7.77
N GLU A 13 19.72 -0.74 -8.72
CA GLU A 13 18.30 -0.47 -8.54
C GLU A 13 17.49 -1.67 -8.01
N GLU A 14 17.76 -2.88 -8.49
CA GLU A 14 17.10 -4.11 -8.03
C GLU A 14 17.54 -4.46 -6.61
N SER A 15 18.82 -4.29 -6.28
CA SER A 15 19.34 -4.48 -4.92
C SER A 15 18.72 -3.49 -3.92
N LYS A 16 18.56 -2.23 -4.33
CA LYS A 16 17.84 -1.21 -3.55
C LYS A 16 16.38 -1.60 -3.35
N SER A 17 15.69 -1.98 -4.43
CA SER A 17 14.29 -2.42 -4.38
C SER A 17 14.10 -3.63 -3.46
N ALA A 18 14.96 -4.65 -3.54
CA ALA A 18 14.90 -5.82 -2.66
C ALA A 18 15.04 -5.46 -1.17
N ARG A 19 15.89 -4.48 -0.84
CA ARG A 19 16.02 -3.99 0.54
C ARG A 19 14.75 -3.27 1.01
N VAL A 20 14.18 -2.42 0.15
CA VAL A 20 12.91 -1.73 0.45
C VAL A 20 11.80 -2.76 0.68
N ILE A 21 11.64 -3.72 -0.23
CA ILE A 21 10.65 -4.80 -0.13
C ILE A 21 10.77 -5.54 1.21
N ARG A 22 11.97 -5.97 1.59
CA ARG A 22 12.17 -6.67 2.87
C ARG A 22 11.71 -5.83 4.08
N LYS A 23 12.04 -4.54 4.11
CA LYS A 23 11.62 -3.64 5.20
C LYS A 23 10.10 -3.43 5.18
N VAL A 24 9.50 -3.21 4.01
CA VAL A 24 8.05 -3.05 3.83
C VAL A 24 7.30 -4.29 4.30
N SER A 25 7.68 -5.47 3.80
CA SER A 25 7.09 -6.74 4.17
C SER A 25 7.20 -7.00 5.67
N GLN A 26 8.34 -6.69 6.29
CA GLN A 26 8.50 -6.84 7.74
C GLN A 26 7.54 -5.94 8.53
N VAL A 27 7.40 -4.68 8.14
CA VAL A 27 6.54 -3.71 8.82
C VAL A 27 5.06 -4.06 8.61
N LEU A 28 4.64 -4.37 7.39
CA LEU A 28 3.27 -4.80 7.07
C LEU A 28 2.87 -6.09 7.78
N ASN A 29 3.74 -7.10 7.81
CA ASN A 29 3.46 -8.35 8.52
C ASN A 29 3.28 -8.13 10.03
N ARG A 30 4.10 -7.27 10.63
CA ARG A 30 3.94 -6.92 12.05
C ARG A 30 2.62 -6.19 12.27
N PHE A 31 2.25 -5.30 11.34
CA PHE A 31 1.01 -4.55 11.43
C PHE A 31 -0.23 -5.45 11.32
N LEU A 32 -0.29 -6.32 10.31
CA LEU A 32 -1.37 -7.30 10.12
C LEU A 32 -1.56 -8.18 11.37
N LYS A 33 -0.47 -8.71 11.94
CA LYS A 33 -0.55 -9.47 13.21
C LYS A 33 -1.07 -8.63 14.38
N GLY A 34 -0.75 -7.34 14.39
CA GLY A 34 -1.28 -6.40 15.38
C GLY A 34 -2.77 -6.17 15.21
N LEU A 35 -3.25 -6.02 13.97
CA LEU A 35 -4.68 -5.87 13.64
C LEU A 35 -5.47 -7.12 14.01
N GLU A 36 -4.97 -8.31 13.66
CA GLU A 36 -5.60 -9.59 14.03
C GLU A 36 -5.71 -9.72 15.56
N ALA A 37 -4.65 -9.38 16.30
CA ALA A 37 -4.67 -9.45 17.76
C ALA A 37 -5.62 -8.42 18.37
N LEU A 38 -5.66 -7.20 17.81
CA LEU A 38 -6.60 -6.15 18.20
C LEU A 38 -8.05 -6.62 18.02
N GLN A 39 -8.34 -7.29 16.90
CA GLN A 39 -9.68 -7.82 16.62
C GLN A 39 -10.11 -8.90 17.62
N VAL A 40 -9.22 -9.85 17.92
CA VAL A 40 -9.56 -11.03 18.73
C VAL A 40 -9.59 -10.73 20.22
N ALA A 41 -8.66 -9.90 20.71
CA ALA A 41 -8.42 -9.73 22.13
C ALA A 41 -8.30 -8.25 22.58
N GLY A 42 -8.58 -7.30 21.69
CA GLY A 42 -8.62 -5.88 21.99
C GLY A 42 -7.24 -5.22 22.10
N ARG A 43 -7.26 -3.94 22.49
CA ARG A 43 -6.07 -3.07 22.48
C ARG A 43 -4.98 -3.46 23.49
N GLU A 44 -5.30 -4.27 24.49
CA GLU A 44 -4.35 -4.61 25.55
C GLU A 44 -3.34 -5.68 25.15
N THR A 45 -3.50 -6.27 23.96
CA THR A 45 -2.61 -7.31 23.44
C THR A 45 -1.19 -6.79 23.22
N ALA A 46 -0.21 -7.64 23.54
CA ALA A 46 1.20 -7.32 23.34
C ALA A 46 1.56 -7.14 21.86
N ALA A 47 0.80 -7.73 20.94
CA ALA A 47 0.99 -7.57 19.50
C ALA A 47 0.55 -6.18 19.04
N TRP A 48 -0.64 -5.71 19.45
CA TRP A 48 -1.12 -4.35 19.13
C TRP A 48 -0.21 -3.28 19.75
N LYS A 49 0.23 -3.46 21.01
CA LYS A 49 1.15 -2.51 21.67
C LYS A 49 2.53 -2.38 20.99
N ARG A 50 2.90 -3.30 20.10
CA ARG A 50 4.13 -3.22 19.30
C ARG A 50 3.93 -2.54 17.95
N VAL A 51 2.69 -2.24 17.58
CA VAL A 51 2.36 -1.48 16.38
C VAL A 51 2.60 0.00 16.68
N ASP A 52 3.35 0.64 15.80
CA ASP A 52 3.52 2.08 15.77
C ASP A 52 2.79 2.63 14.55
N LEU A 53 1.62 3.24 14.77
CA LEU A 53 0.81 3.81 13.69
C LEU A 53 1.53 4.96 12.97
N GLY A 54 2.44 5.66 13.64
CA GLY A 54 3.29 6.68 13.02
C GLY A 54 4.31 6.07 12.05
N GLU A 55 4.92 4.93 12.42
CA GLU A 55 5.80 4.18 11.50
C GLU A 55 5.01 3.66 10.30
N ILE A 56 3.77 3.17 10.50
CA ILE A 56 2.91 2.71 9.39
C ILE A 56 2.55 3.87 8.46
N LYS A 57 2.09 5.00 9.00
CA LYS A 57 1.77 6.19 8.21
C LYS A 57 2.96 6.62 7.35
N LYS A 58 4.13 6.79 7.96
CA LYS A 58 5.35 7.19 7.25
C LYS A 58 5.75 6.19 6.18
N LEU A 59 5.63 4.89 6.45
CA LEU A 59 5.88 3.86 5.45
C LEU A 59 4.96 4.03 4.22
N MET A 60 3.69 4.33 4.42
CA MET A 60 2.76 4.56 3.30
C MET A 60 3.14 5.80 2.50
N GLU A 61 3.48 6.91 3.16
CA GLU A 61 3.93 8.14 2.50
C GLU A 61 5.20 7.90 1.66
N ASP A 62 6.20 7.22 2.25
CA ASP A 62 7.44 6.87 1.57
C ASP A 62 7.18 5.97 0.34
N LEU A 63 6.25 5.01 0.45
CA LEU A 63 5.88 4.13 -0.67
C LEU A 63 5.11 4.85 -1.77
N ILE A 64 4.19 5.76 -1.42
CA ILE A 64 3.47 6.59 -2.40
C ILE A 64 4.47 7.43 -3.20
N ALA A 65 5.44 8.05 -2.52
CA ALA A 65 6.51 8.80 -3.17
C ALA A 65 7.40 7.87 -4.02
N TYR A 66 7.72 6.68 -3.52
CA TYR A 66 8.52 5.69 -4.25
C TYR A 66 7.86 5.28 -5.57
N PHE A 67 6.53 5.14 -5.60
CA PHE A 67 5.76 4.78 -6.79
C PHE A 67 5.17 5.99 -7.55
N ALA A 68 5.61 7.21 -7.24
CA ALA A 68 5.14 8.40 -7.92
C ALA A 68 5.44 8.36 -9.42
N GLN A 69 4.47 8.81 -10.22
CA GLN A 69 4.66 8.97 -11.66
C GLN A 69 5.66 10.11 -11.93
N PRO A 70 6.49 10.00 -12.97
CA PRO A 70 7.35 11.11 -13.36
C PRO A 70 6.51 12.33 -13.79
N SER A 71 7.08 13.54 -13.62
CA SER A 71 6.45 14.78 -14.09
C SER A 71 6.18 14.73 -15.60
N GLU A 72 5.17 15.46 -16.05
CA GLU A 72 4.84 15.62 -17.47
C GLU A 72 5.76 16.64 -18.17
N ASP A 73 6.49 17.46 -17.41
CA ASP A 73 7.35 18.55 -17.92
C ASP A 73 8.77 18.12 -18.31
N ILE A 74 9.10 16.81 -18.25
CA ILE A 74 10.41 16.28 -18.61
C ILE A 74 10.45 15.81 -20.07
N GLU A 75 11.66 15.67 -20.61
CA GLU A 75 11.83 15.16 -21.98
C GLU A 75 11.23 13.76 -22.15
N PHE A 76 10.64 13.51 -23.32
CA PHE A 76 9.95 12.24 -23.61
C PHE A 76 10.85 11.01 -23.40
N GLU A 77 12.12 11.09 -23.81
CA GLU A 77 13.08 9.99 -23.62
C GLU A 77 13.32 9.69 -22.15
N GLU A 78 13.56 10.73 -21.34
CA GLU A 78 13.73 10.58 -19.89
C GLU A 78 12.45 10.05 -19.23
N GLN A 79 11.28 10.50 -19.68
CA GLN A 79 9.98 10.03 -19.21
C GLN A 79 9.80 8.53 -19.45
N GLN A 80 10.12 8.03 -20.65
CA GLN A 80 10.01 6.60 -20.97
C GLN A 80 10.94 5.74 -20.10
N ILE A 81 12.16 6.22 -19.82
CA ILE A 81 13.11 5.54 -18.94
C ILE A 81 12.56 5.44 -17.51
N ARG A 82 12.05 6.55 -16.96
CA ARG A 82 11.49 6.59 -15.60
C ARG A 82 10.23 5.72 -15.47
N LEU A 83 9.35 5.73 -16.49
CA LEU A 83 8.17 4.86 -16.52
C LEU A 83 8.54 3.38 -16.56
N LYS A 84 9.57 3.02 -17.33
CA LYS A 84 10.08 1.63 -17.37
C LYS A 84 10.64 1.19 -16.02
N ALA A 85 11.41 2.06 -15.35
CA ALA A 85 11.95 1.79 -14.01
C ALA A 85 10.82 1.70 -12.96
N LEU A 86 9.80 2.55 -13.04
CA LEU A 86 8.62 2.47 -12.18
C LEU A 86 7.88 1.13 -12.35
N ARG A 87 7.64 0.69 -13.59
CA ARG A 87 7.00 -0.59 -13.86
C ARG A 87 7.81 -1.77 -13.30
N ASN A 88 9.12 -1.76 -13.49
CA ASN A 88 9.99 -2.81 -12.93
C ASN A 88 9.87 -2.90 -11.40
N ARG A 89 9.86 -1.75 -10.72
CA ARG A 89 9.66 -1.71 -9.26
C ARG A 89 8.27 -2.22 -8.86
N GLN A 90 7.22 -1.88 -9.60
CA GLN A 90 5.86 -2.39 -9.36
C GLN A 90 5.79 -3.91 -9.53
N ASP A 91 6.42 -4.45 -10.57
CA ASP A 91 6.47 -5.90 -10.85
C ASP A 91 7.22 -6.64 -9.73
N LEU A 92 8.38 -6.15 -9.28
CA LEU A 92 9.13 -6.75 -8.15
C LEU A 92 8.30 -6.81 -6.85
N PHE A 93 7.56 -5.75 -6.53
CA PHE A 93 6.70 -5.74 -5.34
C PHE A 93 5.52 -6.71 -5.45
N GLN A 94 5.02 -6.92 -6.66
CA GLN A 94 3.97 -7.89 -6.92
C GLN A 94 4.48 -9.33 -6.81
N GLU A 95 5.65 -9.63 -7.41
CA GLU A 95 6.29 -10.95 -7.33
C GLU A 95 6.58 -11.36 -5.89
N GLU A 96 7.00 -10.42 -5.05
CA GLU A 96 7.25 -10.61 -3.62
C GLU A 96 5.96 -10.57 -2.77
N GLY A 97 4.79 -10.44 -3.40
CA GLY A 97 3.48 -10.51 -2.73
C GLY A 97 3.10 -9.28 -1.89
N VAL A 98 3.84 -8.18 -1.99
CA VAL A 98 3.59 -6.95 -1.21
C VAL A 98 2.23 -6.33 -1.55
N LEU A 99 1.86 -6.37 -2.82
CA LEU A 99 0.54 -5.91 -3.27
C LEU A 99 -0.60 -6.66 -2.57
N ASN A 100 -0.46 -7.98 -2.37
CA ASN A 100 -1.47 -8.77 -1.66
C ASN A 100 -1.50 -8.40 -0.18
N MET A 101 -0.35 -8.18 0.47
CA MET A 101 -0.30 -7.72 1.87
C MET A 101 -1.00 -6.37 2.06
N ILE A 102 -0.91 -5.46 1.08
CA ILE A 102 -1.63 -4.17 1.11
C ILE A 102 -3.14 -4.39 1.01
N LEU A 103 -3.59 -5.28 0.12
CA LEU A 103 -5.02 -5.63 0.01
C LEU A 103 -5.55 -6.28 1.28
N ASP A 104 -4.81 -7.25 1.83
CA ASP A 104 -5.16 -7.90 3.09
C ASP A 104 -5.26 -6.86 4.22
N THR A 105 -4.40 -5.84 4.21
CA THR A 105 -4.47 -4.73 5.18
C THR A 105 -5.75 -3.92 5.01
N ILE A 106 -6.15 -3.59 3.77
CA ILE A 106 -7.41 -2.88 3.49
C ILE A 106 -8.62 -3.70 3.96
N ASP A 107 -8.58 -5.02 3.74
CA ASP A 107 -9.63 -5.94 4.18
C ASP A 107 -9.75 -5.98 5.71
N GLN A 108 -8.62 -6.10 6.40
CA GLN A 108 -8.59 -6.05 7.87
C GLN A 108 -9.08 -4.71 8.41
N PHE A 109 -8.72 -3.60 7.77
CA PHE A 109 -9.23 -2.28 8.14
C PHE A 109 -10.74 -2.22 8.06
N SER A 110 -11.28 -2.67 6.93
CA SER A 110 -12.72 -2.68 6.68
C SER A 110 -13.47 -3.58 7.66
N LEU A 111 -12.88 -4.71 8.04
CA LEU A 111 -13.47 -5.64 9.01
C LEU A 111 -13.50 -5.02 10.41
N MET A 112 -12.42 -4.37 10.81
CA MET A 112 -12.33 -3.65 12.09
C MET A 112 -13.35 -2.49 12.17
N GLU A 113 -13.47 -1.70 11.11
CA GLU A 113 -14.46 -0.60 11.03
C GLU A 113 -15.91 -1.11 11.14
N SER A 114 -16.19 -2.34 10.69
CA SER A 114 -17.51 -2.98 10.82
C SER A 114 -17.80 -3.53 12.22
N THR A 115 -16.81 -3.56 13.11
CA THR A 115 -16.95 -4.09 14.47
C THR A 115 -17.74 -3.12 15.36
N PRO A 116 -18.71 -3.60 16.16
CA PRO A 116 -19.42 -2.75 17.11
C PRO A 116 -18.46 -2.03 18.07
N ASP A 117 -18.73 -0.76 18.36
CA ASP A 117 -17.93 0.09 19.25
C ASP A 117 -16.44 0.21 18.85
N PHE A 118 -16.11 0.02 17.58
CA PHE A 118 -14.74 0.13 17.05
C PHE A 118 -14.02 1.41 17.50
N SER A 119 -14.67 2.57 17.39
CA SER A 119 -14.09 3.87 17.78
C SER A 119 -13.71 3.90 19.27
N ALA A 120 -14.51 3.30 20.13
CA ALA A 120 -14.21 3.18 21.56
C ALA A 120 -13.11 2.15 21.85
N MET A 121 -13.04 1.08 21.06
CA MET A 121 -12.05 0.01 21.19
C MET A 121 -10.62 0.52 20.94
N ILE A 122 -10.42 1.29 19.87
CA ILE A 122 -9.09 1.76 19.48
C ILE A 122 -8.70 3.09 20.14
N GLY A 123 -9.70 3.91 20.51
CA GLY A 123 -9.51 5.23 21.10
C GLY A 123 -9.34 6.34 20.05
N GLU A 124 -9.65 7.58 20.44
CA GLU A 124 -9.73 8.73 19.51
C GLU A 124 -8.41 9.03 18.77
N GLU A 125 -7.27 8.98 19.47
CA GLU A 125 -5.95 9.24 18.85
C GLU A 125 -5.61 8.20 17.78
N ALA A 126 -5.85 6.92 18.08
CA ALA A 126 -5.63 5.84 17.13
C ALA A 126 -6.62 5.90 15.96
N LEU A 127 -7.86 6.35 16.19
CA LEU A 127 -8.88 6.52 15.16
C LEU A 127 -8.49 7.61 14.15
N MET A 128 -7.90 8.72 14.59
CA MET A 128 -7.39 9.73 13.65
C MET A 128 -6.29 9.17 12.75
N ALA A 129 -5.31 8.45 13.33
CA ALA A 129 -4.26 7.82 12.55
C ALA A 129 -4.80 6.71 11.63
N TRP A 130 -5.84 6.00 12.06
CA TRP A 130 -6.52 4.98 11.28
C TRP A 130 -7.12 5.54 9.98
N ASP A 131 -7.87 6.64 10.07
CA ASP A 131 -8.50 7.28 8.92
C ASP A 131 -7.46 7.77 7.89
N GLU A 132 -6.33 8.29 8.39
CA GLU A 132 -5.21 8.70 7.54
C GLU A 132 -4.57 7.48 6.85
N ILE A 133 -4.24 6.43 7.59
CA ILE A 133 -3.64 5.20 7.04
C ILE A 133 -4.58 4.56 6.00
N SER A 134 -5.88 4.49 6.28
CA SER A 134 -6.89 3.98 5.34
C SER A 134 -6.83 4.74 4.01
N THR A 135 -6.77 6.08 4.08
CA THR A 135 -6.62 6.94 2.89
C THR A 135 -5.33 6.64 2.13
N TYR A 136 -4.19 6.56 2.83
CA TYR A 136 -2.91 6.27 2.21
C TYR A 136 -2.86 4.88 1.56
N LEU A 137 -3.52 3.87 2.14
CA LEU A 137 -3.60 2.53 1.55
C LEU A 137 -4.26 2.56 0.17
N TYR A 138 -5.36 3.30 0.00
CA TYR A 138 -6.01 3.44 -1.31
C TYR A 138 -5.17 4.25 -2.31
N LEU A 139 -4.46 5.29 -1.85
CA LEU A 139 -3.54 6.05 -2.70
C LEU A 139 -2.35 5.21 -3.16
N LEU A 140 -1.77 4.42 -2.24
CA LEU A 140 -0.70 3.50 -2.56
C LEU A 140 -1.16 2.43 -3.55
N LEU A 141 -2.35 1.88 -3.35
CA LEU A 141 -2.97 0.93 -4.28
C LEU A 141 -3.07 1.53 -5.69
N ALA A 142 -3.56 2.77 -5.80
CA ALA A 142 -3.63 3.47 -7.08
C ALA A 142 -2.24 3.69 -7.69
N ALA A 143 -1.24 4.07 -6.89
CA ALA A 143 0.14 4.27 -7.35
C ALA A 143 0.80 2.98 -7.85
N MET A 144 0.50 1.83 -7.23
CA MET A 144 1.05 0.52 -7.63
C MET A 144 0.41 -0.07 -8.90
N ILE A 145 -0.81 0.37 -9.25
CA ILE A 145 -1.54 -0.12 -10.43
C ILE A 145 -1.35 0.83 -11.62
N LYS A 146 -1.31 2.14 -11.38
CA LYS A 146 -1.25 3.16 -12.45
C LYS A 146 -0.04 2.94 -13.37
N GLY A 147 -0.31 2.87 -14.67
CA GLY A 147 0.71 2.71 -15.70
C GLY A 147 1.21 1.27 -15.89
N ASN A 148 0.68 0.28 -15.15
CA ASN A 148 1.07 -1.12 -15.28
C ASN A 148 -0.09 -2.01 -15.71
N HIS A 149 -0.10 -2.41 -16.99
CA HIS A 149 -1.19 -3.17 -17.57
C HIS A 149 -1.34 -4.58 -16.97
N SER A 150 -0.26 -5.23 -16.53
CA SER A 150 -0.34 -6.56 -15.87
C SER A 150 -1.06 -6.45 -14.52
N ASN A 151 -0.69 -5.45 -13.71
CA ASN A 151 -1.36 -5.13 -12.45
C ASN A 151 -2.82 -4.77 -12.69
N CYS A 152 -3.10 -3.89 -13.65
CA CYS A 152 -4.47 -3.53 -14.03
C CYS A 152 -5.30 -4.77 -14.40
N ALA A 153 -4.77 -5.69 -15.21
CA ALA A 153 -5.47 -6.90 -15.62
C ALA A 153 -5.80 -7.83 -14.43
N GLN A 154 -4.89 -7.95 -13.45
CA GLN A 154 -5.15 -8.71 -12.23
C GLN A 154 -6.21 -8.06 -11.34
N PHE A 155 -6.27 -6.73 -11.31
CA PHE A 155 -7.31 -5.97 -10.61
C PHE A 155 -8.64 -5.93 -11.34
N ALA A 156 -8.64 -6.08 -12.67
CA ALA A 156 -9.83 -6.13 -13.49
C ALA A 156 -10.60 -7.46 -13.37
N SER A 157 -10.14 -8.40 -12.52
CA SER A 157 -10.96 -9.56 -12.20
C SER A 157 -12.24 -9.11 -11.51
N VAL A 158 -13.37 -9.70 -11.93
CA VAL A 158 -14.71 -9.33 -11.44
C VAL A 158 -14.77 -9.30 -9.91
N GLN A 159 -14.13 -10.26 -9.26
CA GLN A 159 -14.06 -10.35 -7.79
C GLN A 159 -13.37 -9.14 -7.14
N ARG A 160 -12.25 -8.64 -7.69
CA ARG A 160 -11.55 -7.48 -7.12
C ARG A 160 -12.24 -6.16 -7.46
N LEU A 161 -12.88 -6.05 -8.62
CA LEU A 161 -13.68 -4.88 -8.95
C LEU A 161 -14.94 -4.81 -8.09
N ASP A 162 -15.68 -5.90 -7.95
CA ASP A 162 -16.86 -5.97 -7.09
C ASP A 162 -16.48 -5.68 -5.63
N TRP A 163 -15.34 -6.21 -5.17
CA TRP A 163 -14.76 -5.88 -3.88
C TRP A 163 -14.51 -4.37 -3.73
N LEU A 164 -13.77 -3.75 -4.67
CA LEU A 164 -13.43 -2.33 -4.62
C LEU A 164 -14.70 -1.46 -4.67
N PHE A 165 -15.64 -1.79 -5.56
CA PHE A 165 -16.90 -1.09 -5.70
C PHE A 165 -17.79 -1.25 -4.47
N SER A 166 -17.85 -2.43 -3.84
CA SER A 166 -18.62 -2.62 -2.60
C SER A 166 -18.12 -1.71 -1.46
N ARG A 167 -16.83 -1.35 -1.48
CA ARG A 167 -16.22 -0.43 -0.50
C ARG A 167 -16.41 1.04 -0.86
N LEU A 168 -16.41 1.37 -2.15
CA LEU A 168 -16.68 2.73 -2.65
C LEU A 168 -18.18 3.06 -2.76
N ALA A 169 -19.06 2.06 -2.78
CA ALA A 169 -20.50 2.25 -2.91
C ALA A 169 -21.15 2.86 -1.65
N ASN A 170 -20.42 2.98 -0.54
CA ASN A 170 -20.83 3.87 0.54
C ASN A 170 -20.53 5.32 0.11
N PRO A 171 -21.55 6.16 -0.18
CA PRO A 171 -21.32 7.50 -0.72
C PRO A 171 -20.46 8.38 0.20
N GLN A 172 -20.44 8.11 1.51
CA GLN A 172 -19.54 8.77 2.45
C GLN A 172 -18.07 8.36 2.25
N SER A 173 -17.77 7.09 1.98
CA SER A 173 -16.39 6.62 1.77
C SER A 173 -15.82 7.10 0.44
N ALA A 174 -16.59 7.05 -0.65
CA ALA A 174 -16.11 7.51 -1.96
C ALA A 174 -15.88 9.03 -2.01
N GLU A 175 -16.79 9.82 -1.42
CA GLU A 175 -16.64 11.27 -1.39
C GLU A 175 -15.52 11.69 -0.44
N GLU A 176 -15.33 11.00 0.70
CA GLU A 176 -14.18 11.22 1.57
C GLU A 176 -12.86 10.83 0.93
N ILE A 177 -12.75 9.67 0.29
CA ILE A 177 -11.52 9.23 -0.38
C ILE A 177 -11.17 10.19 -1.51
N SER A 178 -12.14 10.61 -2.34
CA SER A 178 -11.93 11.58 -3.41
C SER A 178 -11.51 12.96 -2.89
N ARG A 179 -12.17 13.45 -1.82
CA ARG A 179 -11.86 14.74 -1.20
C ARG A 179 -10.53 14.73 -0.44
N LYS A 180 -10.18 13.61 0.22
CA LYS A 180 -8.90 13.41 0.93
C LYS A 180 -7.74 13.25 -0.07
N ALA A 181 -7.91 12.49 -1.15
CA ALA A 181 -6.94 12.38 -2.25
C ALA A 181 -6.67 13.75 -2.92
N SER A 182 -7.72 14.53 -3.17
CA SER A 182 -7.60 15.88 -3.75
C SER A 182 -6.85 16.86 -2.84
N LYS A 183 -7.03 16.78 -1.52
CA LYS A 183 -6.29 17.61 -0.55
C LYS A 183 -4.81 17.23 -0.47
N MET A 184 -4.47 15.95 -0.56
CA MET A 184 -3.06 15.51 -0.51
C MET A 184 -2.26 15.88 -1.77
N ILE A 185 -2.87 15.84 -2.95
CA ILE A 185 -2.23 16.28 -4.20
C ILE A 185 -1.83 17.77 -4.12
N VAL A 186 -2.62 18.59 -3.42
CA VAL A 186 -2.33 20.01 -3.19
C VAL A 186 -1.23 20.23 -2.14
N PHE A 187 -1.01 19.28 -1.21
CA PHE A 187 0.06 19.39 -0.19
C PHE A 187 1.43 18.89 -0.65
N HIS A 188 1.54 18.33 -1.85
CA HIS A 188 2.80 17.85 -2.45
C HIS A 188 3.14 18.50 -3.81
N SER A 189 2.42 19.57 -4.18
CA SER A 189 2.77 20.48 -5.30
C SER A 189 3.20 21.84 -4.73
#